data_AF-A0A7D9LHD6-F1
#
_entry.id   AF-A0A7D9LHD6-F1
#
_cell.length_a   1.000
_cell.length_b   1.000
_cell.length_c   1.000
_cell.angle_alpha   90.00
_cell.angle_beta   90.00
_cell.angle_gamma   90.00
#
_symmetry.space_group_name_H-M   'P 1'
#
loop_
_entity.id
_entity.type
_entity.pdbx_description
1 polymer ?
#
loop_
_entity_poly.entity_id
_entity_poly.type
_entity_poly.pdbx_seq_one_letter_code
_entity_poly.pdbx_strand_id
1 'polypeptide(L)'
;MPDSFVLEPQREVISIYKDDFTTPPSRPQYFIEVYRCVKVEVGECSSSGPSAYPVPKTTNEIEIVVPDITNKDRDSSNKKKFYKYVVYNHTSCQCGKLTYRNGPPNGRLYKTITNNEVSAAYFKAKYSKNTVNLIRVCNVCNNAQPRYKLHPKHFNVDLQYKYLAYQQCLPGCVVVKNETSNKQTSMLSGSSVNVPLTNDISCKAYDGAKTQQQGKNNPQKLKSSSSETPVGNSSDQDANYEILVYIASGKVTLAAFLLSL
;
A
#
# COMPACT_ATOMS: atom_id res chain seq x y z
N MET A 1 -4.45 36.73 13.50
CA MET A 1 -3.22 36.02 13.90
C MET A 1 -3.08 34.87 12.94
N PRO A 2 -2.02 34.77 12.12
CA PRO A 2 -1.90 33.61 11.26
C PRO A 2 -1.45 32.44 12.15
N ASP A 3 -2.28 31.41 12.17
CA ASP A 3 -1.98 30.12 12.77
C ASP A 3 -0.58 29.69 12.33
N SER A 4 0.24 29.25 13.28
CA SER A 4 1.57 28.71 13.01
C SER A 4 1.42 27.51 12.08
N PHE A 5 1.70 27.70 10.79
CA PHE A 5 1.64 26.66 9.77
C PHE A 5 2.80 25.70 10.00
N VAL A 6 2.53 24.61 10.71
CA VAL A 6 3.54 23.57 10.89
C VAL A 6 3.79 22.90 9.53
N LEU A 7 5.07 22.89 9.10
CA LEU A 7 5.64 22.27 7.89
C LEU A 7 5.57 20.74 7.93
N GLU A 8 4.42 20.19 8.30
CA GLU A 8 4.29 18.79 8.59
C GLU A 8 4.24 17.98 7.28
N PRO A 9 5.08 16.94 7.18
CA PRO A 9 4.85 15.85 6.27
C PRO A 9 3.36 15.47 6.24
N GLN A 10 2.81 15.21 5.05
CA GLN A 10 1.41 14.86 4.89
C GLN A 10 1.25 13.35 4.81
N ARG A 11 0.18 12.84 5.40
CA ARG A 11 -0.15 11.41 5.38
C ARG A 11 -0.39 10.91 3.96
N GLU A 12 0.21 9.77 3.64
CA GLU A 12 0.05 9.01 2.40
C GLU A 12 0.03 7.51 2.70
N VAL A 13 -0.81 6.77 1.98
CA VAL A 13 -0.82 5.30 2.06
C VAL A 13 0.04 4.70 0.95
N ILE A 14 0.94 3.80 1.34
CA ILE A 14 1.88 3.14 0.43
C ILE A 14 1.87 1.62 0.61
N SER A 15 2.39 0.90 -0.38
CA SER A 15 2.82 -0.49 -0.22
C SER A 15 4.25 -0.51 0.34
N ILE A 16 4.55 -1.48 1.21
CA ILE A 16 5.91 -1.67 1.75
C ILE A 16 6.92 -2.13 0.69
N TYR A 17 6.43 -2.61 -0.45
CA TYR A 17 7.25 -3.13 -1.54
C TYR A 17 7.71 -2.02 -2.46
N LYS A 18 6.78 -1.17 -2.93
CA LYS A 18 6.97 -0.09 -3.90
C LYS A 18 5.78 0.90 -3.88
N ASP A 19 5.96 2.10 -4.42
CA ASP A 19 4.92 3.15 -4.43
C ASP A 19 3.74 2.87 -5.38
N ASP A 20 3.95 1.99 -6.35
CA ASP A 20 2.99 1.59 -7.38
C ASP A 20 1.97 0.54 -6.90
N PHE A 21 2.01 0.20 -5.61
CA PHE A 21 1.20 -0.84 -5.00
C PHE A 21 1.46 -2.27 -5.51
N THR A 22 2.54 -2.48 -6.28
CA THR A 22 2.91 -3.83 -6.71
C THR A 22 3.30 -4.68 -5.51
N THR A 23 2.68 -5.85 -5.41
CA THR A 23 2.98 -6.85 -4.37
C THR A 23 3.59 -8.07 -5.04
N PRO A 24 4.78 -8.54 -4.61
CA PRO A 24 5.33 -9.79 -5.10
C PRO A 24 4.34 -10.94 -4.89
N PRO A 25 4.08 -11.82 -5.88
CA PRO A 25 3.06 -12.87 -5.76
C PRO A 25 3.25 -13.81 -4.56
N SER A 26 4.49 -13.97 -4.10
CA SER A 26 4.88 -14.80 -2.96
C SER A 26 4.75 -14.09 -1.60
N ARG A 27 4.23 -12.86 -1.56
CA ARG A 27 4.13 -12.05 -0.33
C ARG A 27 2.69 -11.59 -0.10
N PRO A 28 2.25 -11.46 1.16
CA PRO A 28 0.96 -10.86 1.45
C PRO A 28 0.98 -9.37 1.10
N GLN A 29 -0.14 -8.82 0.65
CA GLN A 29 -0.29 -7.38 0.51
C GLN A 29 -0.11 -6.70 1.88
N TYR A 30 0.64 -5.61 1.91
CA TYR A 30 0.93 -4.88 3.14
C TYR A 30 0.96 -3.38 2.87
N PHE A 31 -0.06 -2.69 3.38
CA PHE A 31 -0.22 -1.25 3.22
C PHE A 31 -0.12 -0.57 4.57
N ILE A 32 0.62 0.55 4.61
CA ILE A 32 0.83 1.34 5.81
C ILE A 32 0.61 2.82 5.53
N GLU A 33 0.26 3.56 6.56
CA GLU A 33 0.33 5.01 6.55
C GLU A 33 1.78 5.46 6.78
N VAL A 34 2.24 6.39 5.95
CA VAL A 34 3.49 7.12 6.14
C VAL A 34 3.23 8.59 5.92
N TYR A 35 4.23 9.41 6.22
CA TYR A 35 4.18 10.84 5.98
C TYR A 35 5.24 11.24 4.96
N ARG A 36 4.85 12.11 4.03
CA ARG A 36 5.65 12.58 2.90
C ARG A 36 5.61 14.10 2.78
N CYS A 37 6.74 14.70 2.44
CA CYS A 37 6.85 16.12 2.18
C CYS A 37 6.21 16.44 0.84
N VAL A 38 5.03 17.05 0.81
CA VAL A 38 4.30 17.31 -0.46
C VAL A 38 3.95 18.79 -0.65
N LYS A 39 4.15 19.61 0.38
CA LYS A 39 3.97 21.06 0.37
C LYS A 39 5.14 21.75 1.09
N VAL A 40 5.41 22.98 0.70
CA VAL A 40 6.39 23.92 1.29
C VAL A 40 5.80 25.32 1.19
N GLU A 41 6.19 26.23 2.09
CA GLU A 41 5.77 27.62 2.02
C GLU A 41 6.33 28.33 0.78
N VAL A 42 5.50 29.17 0.15
CA VAL A 42 5.83 29.88 -1.09
C VAL A 42 6.99 30.88 -0.91
N GLY A 43 7.30 31.29 0.33
CA GLY A 43 8.40 32.20 0.66
C GLY A 43 9.74 31.53 0.97
N GLU A 44 9.74 30.34 1.59
CA GLU A 44 10.97 29.69 2.07
C GLU A 44 11.87 29.18 0.95
N CYS A 45 11.32 28.81 -0.21
CA CYS A 45 12.10 28.31 -1.33
C CYS A 45 12.36 29.36 -2.43
N SER A 46 12.07 30.64 -2.17
CA SER A 46 12.19 31.73 -3.14
C SER A 46 13.60 31.87 -3.74
N SER A 47 14.63 31.52 -2.98
CA SER A 47 16.04 31.50 -3.42
C SER A 47 16.44 30.25 -4.22
N SER A 48 15.62 29.19 -4.22
CA SER A 48 15.94 27.89 -4.82
C SER A 48 15.42 27.72 -6.26
N GLY A 49 14.69 28.73 -6.77
CA GLY A 49 14.20 28.80 -8.14
C GLY A 49 13.19 27.69 -8.52
N PRO A 50 12.94 27.48 -9.82
CA PRO A 50 11.93 26.52 -10.33
C PRO A 50 12.21 25.06 -9.94
N SER A 51 13.47 24.77 -9.57
CA SER A 51 13.98 23.45 -9.23
C SER A 51 13.72 23.01 -7.80
N ALA A 52 13.07 23.86 -6.98
CA ALA A 52 12.78 23.54 -5.61
C ALA A 52 11.53 22.64 -5.46
N TYR A 53 11.61 21.69 -4.55
CA TYR A 53 10.59 20.73 -4.19
C TYR A 53 10.51 20.59 -2.67
N PRO A 54 9.33 20.25 -2.14
CA PRO A 54 9.23 19.74 -0.77
C PRO A 54 9.94 18.39 -0.68
N VAL A 55 11.02 18.34 0.09
CA VAL A 55 11.85 17.14 0.32
C VAL A 55 12.03 16.91 1.82
N PRO A 56 12.33 15.69 2.27
CA PRO A 56 12.60 15.47 3.70
C PRO A 56 13.86 16.20 4.15
N LYS A 57 13.77 16.84 5.32
CA LYS A 57 14.92 17.31 6.10
C LYS A 57 15.36 16.23 7.08
N THR A 58 14.41 15.58 7.73
CA THR A 58 14.64 14.43 8.61
C THR A 58 13.69 13.29 8.25
N THR A 59 14.16 12.07 8.49
CA THR A 59 13.39 10.83 8.29
C THR A 59 13.60 9.87 9.45
N ASN A 60 12.69 8.92 9.61
CA ASN A 60 12.88 7.72 10.42
C ASN A 60 12.60 6.46 9.60
N GLU A 61 13.18 5.33 10.01
CA GLU A 61 12.98 4.03 9.37
C GLU A 61 11.80 3.29 10.02
N ILE A 62 10.90 2.77 9.20
CA ILE A 62 9.86 1.82 9.59
C ILE A 62 10.27 0.44 9.06
N GLU A 63 10.60 -0.46 9.98
CA GLU A 63 10.96 -1.84 9.69
C GLU A 63 9.72 -2.74 9.75
N ILE A 64 9.52 -3.54 8.70
CA ILE A 64 8.38 -4.46 8.59
C ILE A 64 8.90 -5.82 8.16
N VAL A 65 8.47 -6.88 8.86
CA VAL A 65 8.79 -8.25 8.50
C VAL A 65 7.55 -9.01 8.02
N VAL A 66 7.66 -9.75 6.92
CA VAL A 66 6.55 -10.50 6.33
C VAL A 66 6.99 -11.93 5.95
N PRO A 67 6.08 -12.92 6.00
CA PRO A 67 6.37 -14.27 5.55
C PRO A 67 6.32 -14.39 4.02
N ASP A 68 7.02 -15.39 3.50
CA ASP A 68 6.80 -15.91 2.15
C ASP A 68 5.69 -16.98 2.19
N ILE A 69 4.55 -16.67 1.57
CA ILE A 69 3.37 -17.54 1.60
C ILE A 69 3.41 -18.65 0.55
N THR A 70 4.20 -18.50 -0.52
CA THR A 70 4.32 -19.52 -1.57
C THR A 70 5.64 -20.29 -1.52
N ASN A 71 6.51 -20.03 -0.53
CA ASN A 71 7.80 -20.75 -0.47
C ASN A 71 7.63 -22.26 -0.33
N LYS A 72 6.57 -22.74 0.36
CA LYS A 72 6.29 -24.17 0.45
C LYS A 72 6.09 -24.82 -0.92
N ASP A 73 5.53 -24.08 -1.87
CA ASP A 73 5.25 -24.58 -3.22
C ASP A 73 6.47 -24.45 -4.15
N ARG A 74 7.44 -23.59 -3.80
CA ARG A 74 8.61 -23.25 -4.64
C ARG A 74 9.91 -23.90 -4.16
N ASP A 75 9.97 -24.29 -2.90
CA ASP A 75 11.16 -24.81 -2.24
C ASP A 75 10.88 -26.22 -1.72
N SER A 76 11.52 -27.21 -2.33
CA SER A 76 11.38 -28.62 -1.97
C SER A 76 11.82 -28.92 -0.53
N SER A 77 12.57 -28.02 0.12
CA SER A 77 12.93 -28.14 1.53
C SER A 77 11.79 -27.81 2.49
N ASN A 78 10.65 -27.29 2.01
CA ASN A 78 9.50 -26.84 2.81
C ASN A 78 9.85 -25.79 3.89
N LYS A 79 11.05 -25.22 3.86
CA LYS A 79 11.52 -24.28 4.88
C LYS A 79 10.74 -22.98 4.79
N LYS A 80 10.18 -22.48 5.89
CA LYS A 80 9.52 -21.16 5.89
C LYS A 80 10.58 -20.05 5.75
N LYS A 81 10.33 -19.11 4.84
CA LYS A 81 11.19 -17.92 4.63
C LYS A 81 10.47 -16.65 5.07
N PHE A 82 11.26 -15.69 5.55
CA PHE A 82 10.78 -14.43 6.08
C PHE A 82 11.62 -13.29 5.55
N TYR A 83 11.00 -12.14 5.32
CA TYR A 83 11.63 -11.03 4.61
C TYR A 83 11.41 -9.74 5.37
N LYS A 84 12.45 -8.91 5.39
CA LYS A 84 12.44 -7.57 5.97
C LYS A 84 12.30 -6.52 4.88
N TYR A 85 11.49 -5.50 5.14
CA TYR A 85 11.36 -4.30 4.33
C TYR A 85 11.56 -3.09 5.23
N VAL A 86 12.19 -2.05 4.70
CA VAL A 86 12.39 -0.80 5.41
C VAL A 86 11.90 0.34 4.53
N VAL A 87 10.91 1.05 5.06
CA VAL A 87 10.32 2.25 4.46
C VAL A 87 10.81 3.45 5.24
N TYR A 88 11.16 4.54 4.55
CA TYR A 88 11.46 5.81 5.23
C TYR A 88 10.20 6.62 5.40
N ASN A 89 9.96 7.12 6.60
CA ASN A 89 8.88 8.05 6.92
C ASN A 89 9.48 9.45 7.14
N HIS A 90 8.88 10.48 6.56
CA HIS A 90 9.41 11.83 6.68
C HIS A 90 8.91 12.42 8.00
N THR A 91 9.82 13.04 8.76
CA THR A 91 9.49 13.65 10.06
C THR A 91 9.57 15.17 10.04
N SER A 92 10.29 15.76 9.07
CA SER A 92 10.23 17.18 8.77
C SER A 92 10.60 17.45 7.31
N CYS A 93 10.17 18.61 6.80
CA CYS A 93 10.35 19.00 5.40
C CYS A 93 11.30 20.20 5.25
N GLN A 94 11.90 20.31 4.07
CA GLN A 94 12.69 21.46 3.62
C GLN A 94 12.54 21.63 2.11
N CYS A 95 13.03 22.75 1.60
CA CYS A 95 13.21 22.98 0.17
C CYS A 95 14.45 22.23 -0.34
N GLY A 96 14.33 21.55 -1.48
CA GLY A 96 15.48 20.91 -2.12
C GLY A 96 15.19 20.44 -3.54
N LYS A 97 16.10 19.68 -4.14
CA LYS A 97 15.94 19.16 -5.50
C LYS A 97 15.06 17.91 -5.49
N LEU A 98 14.31 17.65 -6.56
CA LEU A 98 13.50 16.42 -6.70
C LEU A 98 14.33 15.14 -6.53
N THR A 99 15.60 15.16 -6.94
CA THR A 99 16.54 14.06 -6.73
C THR A 99 16.77 13.75 -5.26
N TYR A 100 16.60 14.71 -4.35
CA TYR A 100 16.65 14.50 -2.90
C TYR A 100 15.36 13.94 -2.31
N ARG A 101 14.31 13.74 -3.12
CA ARG A 101 13.14 12.95 -2.73
C ARG A 101 13.22 11.51 -3.22
N ASN A 102 13.93 11.27 -4.32
CA ASN A 102 13.98 9.97 -5.00
C ASN A 102 15.37 9.29 -4.98
N GLY A 103 16.40 9.94 -4.43
CA GLY A 103 17.76 9.43 -4.36
C GLY A 103 18.55 9.89 -3.12
N PRO A 104 19.68 9.22 -2.82
CA PRO A 104 20.53 9.55 -1.67
C PRO A 104 21.13 10.98 -1.76
N PRO A 105 21.50 11.60 -0.62
CA PRO A 105 21.49 11.02 0.73
C PRO A 105 20.12 11.04 1.43
N ASN A 106 19.19 11.90 1.01
CA ASN A 106 17.98 12.20 1.79
C ASN A 106 16.66 11.74 1.15
N GLY A 107 16.68 11.22 -0.08
CA GLY A 107 15.49 10.92 -0.89
C GLY A 107 15.20 9.46 -1.12
N ARG A 108 15.53 8.60 -0.17
CA ARG A 108 15.11 7.20 -0.30
C ARG A 108 13.72 7.08 0.28
N LEU A 109 12.74 6.68 -0.53
CA LEU A 109 11.40 6.30 -0.03
C LEU A 109 11.43 4.89 0.59
N TYR A 110 12.35 4.06 0.10
CA TYR A 110 12.59 2.68 0.50
C TYR A 110 14.09 2.40 0.64
N LYS A 111 14.45 1.48 1.54
CA LYS A 111 15.80 0.92 1.61
C LYS A 111 15.85 -0.35 0.77
N THR A 112 16.54 -0.29 -0.36
CA THR A 112 16.83 -1.50 -1.15
C THR A 112 17.85 -2.35 -0.40
N ILE A 113 17.46 -3.55 0.02
CA ILE A 113 18.33 -4.47 0.75
C ILE A 113 18.58 -5.67 -0.17
N THR A 114 19.84 -5.86 -0.59
CA THR A 114 20.25 -6.89 -1.56
C THR A 114 20.10 -8.32 -1.03
N ASN A 115 20.03 -8.49 0.29
CA ASN A 115 19.59 -9.73 0.94
C ASN A 115 18.71 -9.39 2.13
N ASN A 116 17.40 -9.46 1.94
CA ASN A 116 16.43 -9.06 2.93
C ASN A 116 15.76 -10.25 3.65
N GLU A 117 16.25 -11.47 3.42
CA GLU A 117 15.80 -12.65 4.17
C GLU A 117 16.26 -12.54 5.63
N VAL A 118 15.38 -12.92 6.56
CA VAL A 118 15.65 -12.90 8.00
C VAL A 118 15.31 -14.26 8.63
N SER A 119 15.95 -14.54 9.77
CA SER A 119 15.70 -15.78 10.50
C SER A 119 14.27 -15.84 11.06
N ALA A 120 13.78 -17.06 11.29
CA ALA A 120 12.48 -17.28 11.93
C ALA A 120 12.41 -16.64 13.34
N ALA A 121 13.50 -16.68 14.09
CA ALA A 121 13.58 -16.05 15.42
C ALA A 121 13.43 -14.52 15.32
N TYR A 122 14.10 -13.89 14.36
CA TYR A 122 13.99 -12.46 14.12
C TYR A 122 12.57 -12.08 13.69
N PHE A 123 11.98 -12.83 12.76
CA PHE A 123 10.59 -12.64 12.34
C PHE A 123 9.63 -12.70 13.53
N LYS A 124 9.71 -13.75 14.36
CA LYS A 124 8.83 -13.91 15.54
C LYS A 124 8.95 -12.73 16.51
N ALA A 125 10.17 -12.26 16.76
CA ALA A 125 10.41 -11.14 17.68
C ALA A 125 9.92 -9.78 17.15
N LYS A 126 9.86 -9.61 15.83
CA LYS A 126 9.54 -8.33 15.17
C LYS A 126 8.11 -8.26 14.65
N TYR A 127 7.53 -9.37 14.23
CA TYR A 127 6.23 -9.40 13.57
C TYR A 127 5.10 -8.85 14.43
N SER A 128 5.12 -9.12 15.75
CA SER A 128 4.16 -8.56 16.70
C SER A 128 4.30 -7.03 16.88
N LYS A 129 5.44 -6.47 16.47
CA LYS A 129 5.75 -5.03 16.52
C LYS A 129 5.61 -4.35 15.16
N ASN A 130 5.21 -5.07 14.11
CA ASN A 130 4.96 -4.45 12.82
C ASN A 130 3.87 -3.37 12.97
N THR A 131 4.04 -2.25 12.27
CA THR A 131 2.97 -1.26 12.10
C THR A 131 1.69 -1.93 11.60
N VAL A 132 0.53 -1.44 12.01
CA VAL A 132 -0.76 -2.00 11.58
C VAL A 132 -0.85 -2.03 10.04
N ASN A 133 -1.09 -3.22 9.48
CA ASN A 133 -1.44 -3.36 8.08
C ASN A 133 -2.88 -2.89 7.87
N LEU A 134 -3.08 -1.89 7.01
CA LEU A 134 -4.39 -1.31 6.76
C LEU A 134 -5.43 -2.31 6.27
N ILE A 135 -5.03 -3.41 5.60
CA ILE A 135 -5.95 -4.49 5.20
C ILE A 135 -6.65 -5.14 6.40
N ARG A 136 -6.02 -5.15 7.57
CA ARG A 136 -6.58 -5.73 8.79
C ARG A 136 -7.58 -4.82 9.50
N VAL A 137 -7.70 -3.57 9.06
CA VAL A 137 -8.64 -2.61 9.62
C VAL A 137 -10.02 -2.86 9.01
N CYS A 138 -11.05 -2.96 9.85
CA CYS A 138 -12.43 -3.03 9.38
C CYS A 138 -12.73 -1.84 8.45
N ASN A 139 -13.51 -2.07 7.40
CA ASN A 139 -13.91 -1.01 6.45
C ASN A 139 -12.75 -0.40 5.64
N VAL A 140 -11.61 -1.09 5.49
CA VAL A 140 -10.47 -0.65 4.67
C VAL A 140 -10.89 -0.23 3.25
N CYS A 141 -11.88 -0.93 2.69
CA CYS A 141 -12.42 -0.64 1.36
C CYS A 141 -13.59 0.36 1.34
N ASN A 142 -13.98 0.97 2.46
CA ASN A 142 -15.08 1.93 2.44
C ASN A 142 -14.59 3.36 2.17
N ASN A 143 -13.30 3.61 2.38
CA ASN A 143 -12.69 4.93 2.24
C ASN A 143 -11.56 4.89 1.22
N ALA A 144 -11.58 5.83 0.28
CA ALA A 144 -10.42 6.13 -0.53
C ALA A 144 -9.32 6.75 0.34
N GLN A 145 -8.07 6.52 -0.05
CA GLN A 145 -6.89 6.96 0.68
C GLN A 145 -6.23 8.15 -0.03
N PRO A 146 -5.69 9.11 0.73
CA PRO A 146 -4.97 10.24 0.15
C PRO A 146 -3.66 9.78 -0.47
N ARG A 147 -3.41 10.28 -1.68
CA ARG A 147 -2.21 10.01 -2.49
C ARG A 147 -1.73 11.28 -3.15
N TYR A 148 -0.45 11.30 -3.52
CA TYR A 148 0.14 12.46 -4.19
C TYR A 148 0.88 12.04 -5.45
N LYS A 149 0.60 12.73 -6.55
CA LYS A 149 1.34 12.56 -7.81
C LYS A 149 2.06 13.83 -8.20
N LEU A 150 3.20 13.67 -8.86
CA LEU A 150 3.96 14.78 -9.39
C LEU A 150 3.15 15.49 -10.48
N HIS A 151 3.13 16.82 -10.45
CA HIS A 151 2.49 17.62 -11.47
C HIS A 151 3.14 17.39 -12.85
N PRO A 152 2.40 17.21 -13.96
CA PRO A 152 3.02 16.96 -15.28
C PRO A 152 3.99 18.05 -15.72
N LYS A 153 3.66 19.31 -15.39
CA LYS A 153 4.53 20.49 -15.61
C LYS A 153 5.34 20.87 -14.38
N HIS A 154 5.78 19.91 -13.56
CA HIS A 154 6.41 20.15 -12.25
C HIS A 154 7.66 21.03 -12.28
N PHE A 155 8.26 21.34 -13.43
CA PHE A 155 9.34 22.33 -13.51
C PHE A 155 8.83 23.78 -13.55
N ASN A 156 7.62 24.00 -14.06
CA ASN A 156 7.11 25.34 -14.39
C ASN A 156 5.89 25.76 -13.56
N VAL A 157 5.42 24.90 -12.65
CA VAL A 157 4.32 25.18 -11.73
C VAL A 157 4.84 25.74 -10.41
N ASP A 158 4.02 26.56 -9.74
CA ASP A 158 4.29 27.06 -8.39
C ASP A 158 4.55 25.92 -7.40
N LEU A 159 5.36 26.22 -6.38
CA LEU A 159 5.86 25.25 -5.40
C LEU A 159 4.75 24.47 -4.70
N GLN A 160 3.67 25.15 -4.33
CA GLN A 160 2.51 24.54 -3.68
C GLN A 160 1.75 23.52 -4.55
N TYR A 161 1.99 23.51 -5.87
CA TYR A 161 1.34 22.62 -6.83
C TYR A 161 2.29 21.56 -7.41
N LYS A 162 3.54 21.45 -6.94
CA LYS A 162 4.47 20.40 -7.41
C LYS A 162 3.90 19.00 -7.22
N TYR A 163 3.20 18.76 -6.12
CA TYR A 163 2.49 17.51 -5.83
C TYR A 163 0.98 17.76 -5.76
N LEU A 164 0.24 17.01 -6.58
CA LEU A 164 -1.21 17.07 -6.63
C LEU A 164 -1.80 15.95 -5.79
N ALA A 165 -2.60 16.34 -4.80
CA ALA A 165 -3.36 15.41 -3.98
C ALA A 165 -4.51 14.80 -4.79
N TYR A 166 -4.74 13.51 -4.62
CA TYR A 166 -5.90 12.79 -5.15
C TYR A 166 -6.31 11.66 -4.19
N GLN A 167 -7.52 11.13 -4.37
CA GLN A 167 -8.07 10.02 -3.60
C GLN A 167 -8.03 8.74 -4.43
N GLN A 168 -7.59 7.64 -3.82
CA GLN A 168 -7.48 6.34 -4.48
C GLN A 168 -8.00 5.21 -3.57
N CYS A 169 -8.84 4.32 -4.10
CA CYS A 169 -9.18 3.08 -3.42
C CYS A 169 -7.93 2.21 -3.23
N LEU A 170 -7.85 1.50 -2.11
CA LEU A 170 -6.75 0.56 -1.92
C LEU A 170 -6.84 -0.62 -2.90
N PRO A 171 -5.71 -1.15 -3.38
CA PRO A 171 -5.68 -2.39 -4.16
C PRO A 171 -6.41 -3.51 -3.41
N GLY A 172 -7.20 -4.30 -4.14
CA GLY A 172 -8.12 -5.28 -3.56
C GLY A 172 -9.53 -4.75 -3.26
N CYS A 173 -9.73 -3.43 -3.34
CA CYS A 173 -11.04 -2.79 -3.29
C CYS A 173 -11.55 -2.44 -4.70
N VAL A 174 -12.87 -2.33 -4.84
CA VAL A 174 -13.55 -1.92 -6.08
C VAL A 174 -13.89 -0.45 -6.01
N VAL A 175 -13.52 0.30 -7.05
CA VAL A 175 -13.99 1.67 -7.26
C VAL A 175 -15.47 1.61 -7.67
N VAL A 176 -16.35 2.18 -6.85
CA VAL A 176 -17.79 2.23 -7.13
C VAL A 176 -18.13 3.50 -7.89
N LYS A 177 -17.54 4.62 -7.47
CA LYS A 177 -17.70 5.92 -8.11
C LYS A 177 -16.36 6.63 -8.13
N ASN A 178 -16.03 7.22 -9.26
CA ASN A 178 -14.95 8.18 -9.39
C ASN A 178 -15.49 9.50 -9.93
N GLU A 179 -14.71 10.55 -9.73
CA GLU A 179 -15.01 11.87 -10.26
C GLU A 179 -13.73 12.49 -10.79
N THR A 180 -13.79 13.02 -12.00
CA THR A 180 -12.68 13.76 -12.59
C THR A 180 -12.98 15.24 -12.53
N SER A 181 -12.13 15.97 -11.84
CA SER A 181 -12.22 17.43 -11.73
C SER A 181 -10.97 18.09 -12.31
N ASN A 182 -11.12 19.30 -12.84
CA ASN A 182 -9.99 20.09 -13.29
C ASN A 182 -9.46 20.91 -12.13
N LYS A 183 -8.24 20.61 -11.69
CA LYS A 183 -7.53 21.42 -10.72
C LYS A 183 -6.81 22.55 -11.44
N GLN A 184 -7.22 23.79 -11.17
CA GLN A 184 -6.48 24.96 -11.62
C GLN A 184 -5.18 25.06 -10.80
N THR A 185 -4.07 25.25 -11.50
CA THR A 185 -2.73 25.37 -10.94
C THR A 185 -2.06 26.60 -11.51
N SER A 186 -1.36 27.35 -10.67
CA SER A 186 -0.61 28.54 -11.08
C SER A 186 0.79 28.15 -11.55
N MET A 187 1.19 28.70 -12.68
CA MET A 187 2.52 28.55 -13.27
C MET A 187 3.42 29.68 -12.76
N LEU A 188 4.74 29.44 -12.75
CA LEU A 188 5.74 30.44 -12.38
C LEU A 188 5.69 31.69 -13.29
N SER A 189 5.16 31.56 -14.50
CA SER A 189 4.93 32.65 -15.44
C SER A 189 3.68 33.51 -15.10
N GLY A 190 2.97 33.21 -14.01
CA GLY A 190 1.72 33.87 -13.63
C GLY A 190 0.47 33.38 -14.38
N SER A 191 0.65 32.54 -15.40
CA SER A 191 -0.47 31.90 -16.11
C SER A 191 -1.05 30.73 -15.30
N SER A 192 -2.27 30.31 -15.61
CA SER A 192 -2.91 29.16 -14.97
C SER A 192 -3.10 28.01 -15.95
N VAL A 193 -2.99 26.77 -15.46
CA VAL A 193 -3.25 25.54 -16.22
C VAL A 193 -4.22 24.66 -15.44
N ASN A 194 -5.20 24.09 -16.14
CA ASN A 194 -6.10 23.08 -15.59
C ASN A 194 -5.50 21.69 -15.76
N VAL A 195 -5.39 20.94 -14.66
CA VAL A 195 -4.93 19.55 -14.67
C VAL A 195 -6.08 18.63 -14.26
N PRO A 196 -6.45 17.63 -15.09
CA PRO A 196 -7.47 16.67 -14.72
C PRO A 196 -6.97 15.75 -13.59
N LEU A 197 -7.76 15.67 -12.52
CA LEU A 197 -7.55 14.80 -11.37
C LEU A 197 -8.77 13.92 -11.16
N THR A 198 -8.58 12.62 -11.35
CA THR A 198 -9.57 11.60 -11.01
C THR A 198 -9.40 11.20 -9.56
N ASN A 199 -10.48 11.29 -8.79
CA ASN A 199 -10.58 10.86 -7.41
C ASN A 199 -11.53 9.68 -7.33
N ASP A 200 -11.13 8.62 -6.64
CA ASP A 200 -12.06 7.57 -6.23
C ASP A 200 -12.91 8.11 -5.07
N ILE A 201 -14.19 8.33 -5.32
CA ILE A 201 -15.12 8.96 -4.37
C ILE A 201 -15.71 7.93 -3.41
N SER A 202 -15.96 6.72 -3.90
CA SER A 202 -16.42 5.62 -3.06
C SER A 202 -15.81 4.29 -3.49
N CYS A 203 -15.46 3.52 -2.47
CA CYS A 203 -14.83 2.23 -2.58
C CYS A 203 -15.76 1.18 -1.94
N LYS A 204 -15.65 -0.07 -2.36
CA LYS A 204 -16.25 -1.21 -1.66
C LYS A 204 -15.33 -2.42 -1.68
N ALA A 205 -15.52 -3.33 -0.74
CA ALA A 205 -14.86 -4.63 -0.82
C ALA A 205 -15.30 -5.36 -2.10
N TYR A 206 -14.38 -6.12 -2.71
CA TYR A 206 -14.72 -6.97 -3.83
C TYR A 206 -15.60 -8.14 -3.35
N ASP A 207 -16.92 -8.03 -3.55
CA ASP A 207 -17.85 -9.14 -3.36
C ASP A 207 -17.81 -10.05 -4.60
N GLY A 208 -16.93 -11.04 -4.60
CA GLY A 208 -16.87 -12.06 -5.66
C GLY A 208 -18.17 -12.88 -5.83
N ALA A 209 -19.18 -12.67 -4.98
CA ALA A 209 -20.44 -13.40 -5.00
C ALA A 209 -21.51 -12.84 -5.96
N LYS A 210 -21.43 -11.58 -6.40
CA LYS A 210 -22.52 -10.95 -7.20
C LYS A 210 -22.33 -11.04 -8.72
N THR A 211 -21.14 -11.38 -9.21
CA THR A 211 -20.86 -11.42 -10.66
C THR A 211 -21.08 -12.80 -11.30
N GLN A 212 -21.55 -13.80 -10.55
CA GLN A 212 -21.98 -15.10 -11.13
C GLN A 212 -23.48 -15.15 -11.49
N GLN A 213 -24.26 -14.08 -11.28
CA GLN A 213 -25.69 -14.05 -11.62
C GLN A 213 -26.06 -13.24 -12.88
N GLN A 214 -25.09 -12.72 -13.63
CA GLN A 214 -25.32 -12.11 -14.96
C GLN A 214 -24.59 -12.84 -16.10
N GLY A 215 -24.45 -14.17 -15.98
CA GLY A 215 -23.90 -15.04 -17.02
C GLY A 215 -24.64 -16.37 -17.16
N LYS A 216 -25.88 -16.49 -16.68
CA LYS A 216 -26.75 -17.64 -16.99
C LYS A 216 -27.70 -17.25 -18.12
N ASN A 217 -27.22 -17.33 -19.36
CA ASN A 217 -28.03 -17.59 -20.56
C ASN A 217 -27.11 -18.08 -21.68
N ASN A 218 -26.65 -19.34 -21.56
CA ASN A 218 -26.74 -20.36 -22.61
C ASN A 218 -25.96 -21.62 -22.19
N PRO A 219 -26.63 -22.76 -21.93
CA PRO A 219 -25.96 -24.04 -21.79
C PRO A 219 -25.94 -24.78 -23.14
N GLN A 220 -24.75 -24.98 -23.70
CA GLN A 220 -24.48 -26.12 -24.57
C GLN A 220 -23.34 -26.95 -23.98
N LYS A 221 -23.75 -27.79 -23.02
CA LYS A 221 -23.50 -29.24 -22.95
C LYS A 221 -22.35 -29.77 -23.84
N LEU A 222 -21.30 -30.32 -23.21
CA LEU A 222 -20.81 -31.66 -23.57
C LEU A 222 -20.11 -32.30 -22.34
N LYS A 223 -20.50 -33.56 -22.08
CA LYS A 223 -19.98 -34.54 -21.10
C LYS A 223 -18.51 -34.90 -21.43
N SER A 224 -17.67 -35.50 -20.58
CA SER A 224 -17.89 -36.71 -19.75
C SER A 224 -16.71 -37.01 -18.79
N SER A 225 -17.05 -37.60 -17.62
CA SER A 225 -16.44 -38.70 -16.82
C SER A 225 -14.90 -38.86 -16.69
N SER A 226 -14.29 -39.35 -15.60
CA SER A 226 -14.70 -40.28 -14.52
C SER A 226 -13.64 -40.33 -13.39
N SER A 227 -14.11 -40.63 -12.16
CA SER A 227 -13.55 -41.39 -11.00
C SER A 227 -12.04 -41.68 -10.90
N GLU A 228 -11.37 -41.67 -9.73
CA GLU A 228 -11.54 -42.52 -8.53
C GLU A 228 -10.78 -41.96 -7.29
N THR A 229 -11.10 -42.47 -6.09
CA THR A 229 -10.42 -42.31 -4.77
C THR A 229 -10.34 -43.71 -4.10
N PRO A 230 -9.69 -43.96 -2.93
CA PRO A 230 -8.63 -43.25 -2.16
C PRO A 230 -7.55 -44.23 -1.56
N VAL A 231 -6.65 -43.74 -0.67
CA VAL A 231 -6.28 -44.27 0.68
C VAL A 231 -4.78 -44.09 1.02
N GLY A 232 -4.50 -43.59 2.25
CA GLY A 232 -3.20 -43.76 2.94
C GLY A 232 -3.00 -42.81 4.13
N ASN A 233 -3.29 -43.28 5.36
CA ASN A 233 -3.08 -42.57 6.63
C ASN A 233 -1.59 -42.39 6.99
N SER A 234 -1.25 -41.27 7.64
CA SER A 234 -0.15 -41.22 8.63
C SER A 234 -0.35 -40.02 9.57
N SER A 235 -0.36 -40.32 10.85
CA SER A 235 -0.44 -39.42 11.99
C SER A 235 0.90 -38.70 12.23
N ASP A 236 0.89 -37.38 12.32
CA ASP A 236 1.83 -36.62 13.14
C ASP A 236 1.13 -35.34 13.61
N GLN A 237 0.99 -35.20 14.93
CA GLN A 237 0.42 -34.04 15.59
C GLN A 237 1.44 -32.90 15.59
N ASP A 238 1.53 -32.18 14.49
CA ASP A 238 2.14 -30.86 14.45
C ASP A 238 1.08 -29.81 14.76
N ALA A 239 1.38 -28.95 15.74
CA ALA A 239 0.55 -27.80 16.09
C ALA A 239 0.30 -26.94 14.84
N ASN A 240 -0.91 -27.07 14.28
CA ASN A 240 -1.40 -26.28 13.17
C ASN A 240 -1.49 -24.81 13.61
N TYR A 241 -0.46 -24.03 13.30
CA TYR A 241 -0.60 -22.58 13.27
C TYR A 241 -1.43 -22.23 12.05
N GLU A 242 -2.75 -22.16 12.23
CA GLU A 242 -3.67 -21.56 11.28
C GLU A 242 -3.31 -20.07 11.17
N ILE A 243 -2.45 -19.75 10.21
CA ILE A 243 -2.39 -18.38 9.69
C ILE A 243 -3.71 -18.24 8.93
N LEU A 244 -4.71 -17.65 9.59
CA LEU A 244 -5.95 -17.21 8.96
C LEU A 244 -5.59 -16.18 7.87
N VAL A 245 -5.27 -16.68 6.69
CA VAL A 245 -5.34 -15.94 5.45
C VAL A 245 -6.84 -15.86 5.16
N TYR A 246 -7.46 -14.76 5.58
CA TYR A 246 -8.82 -14.44 5.19
C TYR A 246 -8.85 -14.25 3.66
N ILE A 247 -9.06 -15.33 2.93
CA ILE A 247 -9.70 -15.28 1.63
C ILE A 247 -11.18 -15.10 1.96
N ALA A 248 -11.67 -13.88 1.80
CA ALA A 248 -13.05 -13.55 2.07
C ALA A 248 -13.96 -14.31 1.08
N SER A 249 -14.41 -15.49 1.49
CA SER A 249 -15.59 -16.14 0.92
C SER A 249 -16.22 -17.12 1.93
N GLY A 250 -17.09 -16.58 2.79
CA GLY A 250 -18.38 -17.21 3.11
C GLY A 250 -18.47 -18.23 4.25
N LYS A 251 -19.04 -17.74 5.35
CA LYS A 251 -19.85 -18.39 6.40
C LYS A 251 -19.18 -19.44 7.31
N VAL A 252 -18.99 -19.05 8.57
CA VAL A 252 -19.16 -19.98 9.70
C VAL A 252 -19.96 -19.30 10.81
N THR A 253 -21.05 -19.96 11.17
CA THR A 253 -21.88 -19.72 12.35
C THR A 253 -21.03 -19.93 13.61
N LEU A 254 -20.91 -18.93 14.47
CA LEU A 254 -20.20 -19.11 15.74
C LEU A 254 -21.15 -19.78 16.74
N ALA A 255 -21.03 -21.10 16.88
CA ALA A 255 -21.43 -21.80 18.10
C ALA A 255 -20.28 -21.68 19.11
N ALA A 256 -20.62 -21.29 20.34
CA ALA A 256 -19.69 -21.26 21.45
C ALA A 256 -19.27 -22.70 21.82
N PHE A 257 -17.98 -22.92 22.05
CA PHE A 257 -17.53 -24.01 22.91
C PHE A 257 -16.33 -23.56 23.75
N LEU A 258 -16.56 -23.55 25.06
CA LEU A 258 -15.55 -23.68 26.11
C LEU A 258 -14.82 -25.01 25.94
N LEU A 259 -13.51 -25.04 26.23
CA LEU A 259 -12.91 -26.11 27.01
C LEU A 259 -11.51 -25.70 27.51
N SER A 260 -11.42 -25.72 28.83
CA SER A 260 -10.23 -25.70 29.66
C SER A 260 -9.41 -26.99 29.57
N LEU A 261 -8.08 -26.86 29.52
CA LEU A 261 -7.09 -27.54 30.37
C LEU A 261 -5.70 -26.95 30.10
#